data_AF-A0AAU5U6B4-F1
#
_entry.id   AF-A0AAU5U6B4-F1
#
_cell.length_a   1.000
_cell.length_b   1.000
_cell.length_c   1.000
_cell.angle_alpha   90.00
_cell.angle_beta   90.00
_cell.angle_gamma   90.00
#
_symmetry.space_group_name_H-M   'P 1'
#
loop_
_entity.id
_entity.type
_entity.pdbx_description
1 polymer ?
#
loop_
_entity_poly.entity_id
_entity_poly.type
_entity_poly.pdbx_seq_one_letter_code
_entity_poly.pdbx_strand_id
1 'polypeptide(L)'
;MTTLLEARYRTVLRLLPAYYRRDREEEMVEVYLWDVDQETQDQSRPTLGEVASIAALAVRSRLATAGAPRRYALLGSAVRNFALYAVLLQAAAIVSDEVLRVTWSATRGPREWDVFLTGFTGSGPLPTVVAIAGWVLPLLWTVGFFALVHDRRRLARAAVLLAALPSLWPLIEPLVTEWPLSAPYFVTANALFAWLPALAVCAAYHRDAPPAVLPVGTPGLAFLACCVITGGSVALLPTMADIAWAPATCFVLAALGWLLLRTRRAESGAGSGALALASLGLLILAVRTASLVLWLGLPLPSVYLVGALAQAGALTLLVVALAVVARRDLAPR
;
A
#
# COMPACT_ATOMS: atom_id res chain seq x y z
N MET A 1 -4.38 -10.85 45.26
CA MET A 1 -3.37 -11.72 44.61
C MET A 1 -3.71 -11.73 43.13
N THR A 2 -2.77 -11.40 42.24
CA THR A 2 -3.02 -11.45 40.79
C THR A 2 -2.85 -12.89 40.30
N THR A 3 -3.84 -13.45 39.61
CA THR A 3 -3.76 -14.82 39.08
C THR A 3 -2.79 -14.89 37.89
N LEU A 4 -2.29 -16.09 37.56
CA LEU A 4 -1.31 -16.23 36.49
C LEU A 4 -1.92 -15.90 35.12
N LEU A 5 -3.22 -16.19 34.94
CA LEU A 5 -3.99 -15.81 33.76
C LEU A 5 -4.17 -14.30 33.63
N GLU A 6 -4.44 -13.61 34.73
CA GLU A 6 -4.51 -12.15 34.75
C GLU A 6 -3.18 -11.53 34.29
N ALA A 7 -2.04 -12.06 34.76
CA ALA A 7 -0.72 -11.61 34.32
C ALA A 7 -0.49 -11.85 32.81
N ARG A 8 -0.98 -12.97 32.27
CA ARG A 8 -0.94 -13.28 30.83
C ARG A 8 -1.79 -12.28 30.03
N TYR A 9 -3.03 -12.00 30.43
CA TYR A 9 -3.87 -11.00 29.77
C TYR A 9 -3.29 -9.60 29.83
N ARG A 10 -2.81 -9.15 31.01
CA ARG A 10 -2.12 -7.85 31.15
C ARG A 10 -0.91 -7.76 30.24
N THR A 11 -0.18 -8.85 30.01
CA THR A 11 0.94 -8.88 29.07
C THR A 11 0.49 -8.64 27.63
N VAL A 12 -0.59 -9.29 27.18
CA VAL A 12 -1.16 -9.09 25.84
C VAL A 12 -1.73 -7.66 25.70
N LEU A 13 -2.39 -7.15 26.73
CA LEU A 13 -2.94 -5.79 26.73
C LEU A 13 -1.84 -4.72 26.60
N ARG A 14 -0.57 -5.00 26.93
CA ARG A 14 0.55 -4.06 26.65
C ARG A 14 0.69 -3.68 25.18
N LEU A 15 0.12 -4.45 24.25
CA LEU A 15 0.01 -4.08 22.84
C LEU A 15 -0.81 -2.79 22.63
N LEU A 16 -1.81 -2.55 23.48
CA LEU A 16 -2.65 -1.36 23.45
C LEU A 16 -1.84 -0.10 23.84
N PRO A 17 -2.13 1.05 23.20
CA PRO A 17 -1.53 2.33 23.59
C PRO A 17 -1.70 2.64 25.08
N ALA A 18 -0.71 3.29 25.68
CA ALA A 18 -0.72 3.63 27.10
C ALA A 18 -1.92 4.50 27.50
N TYR A 19 -2.39 5.40 26.62
CA TYR A 19 -3.58 6.21 26.89
C TYR A 19 -4.84 5.35 26.98
N TYR A 20 -4.99 4.37 26.09
CA TYR A 20 -6.17 3.49 26.05
C TYR A 20 -6.20 2.56 27.25
N ARG A 21 -5.02 2.04 27.65
CA ARG A 21 -4.89 1.17 28.81
C ARG A 21 -5.29 1.85 30.12
N ARG A 22 -4.90 3.11 30.33
CA ARG A 22 -5.23 3.84 31.57
C ARG A 22 -6.73 3.89 31.86
N ASP A 23 -7.54 3.91 30.82
CA ASP A 23 -8.99 4.12 30.96
C ASP A 23 -9.78 2.81 30.89
N ARG A 24 -9.23 1.75 30.28
CA ARG A 24 -9.98 0.53 29.89
C ARG A 24 -9.30 -0.79 30.24
N GLU A 25 -8.06 -0.80 30.72
CA GLU A 25 -7.34 -2.06 31.01
C GLU A 25 -8.06 -2.89 32.09
N GLU A 26 -8.52 -2.25 33.17
CA GLU A 26 -9.20 -2.93 34.28
C GLU A 26 -10.54 -3.53 33.84
N GLU A 27 -11.38 -2.76 33.15
CA GLU A 27 -12.65 -3.22 32.57
C GLU A 27 -12.45 -4.39 31.61
N MET A 28 -11.43 -4.34 30.74
CA MET A 28 -11.16 -5.42 29.80
C MET A 28 -10.69 -6.70 30.51
N VAL A 29 -9.81 -6.59 31.50
CA VAL A 29 -9.33 -7.74 32.28
C VAL A 29 -10.50 -8.38 33.04
N GLU A 30 -11.38 -7.58 33.64
CA GLU A 30 -12.56 -8.07 34.33
C GLU A 30 -13.47 -8.86 33.38
N VAL A 31 -13.77 -8.32 32.19
CA VAL A 31 -14.59 -9.00 31.18
C VAL A 31 -13.97 -10.32 30.72
N TYR A 32 -12.64 -10.38 30.51
CA TYR A 32 -11.98 -11.62 30.10
C TYR A 32 -11.89 -12.67 31.21
N LEU A 33 -11.91 -12.26 32.47
CA LEU A 33 -11.89 -13.18 33.63
C LEU A 33 -13.29 -13.58 34.10
N TRP A 34 -14.33 -12.83 33.71
CA TRP A 34 -15.71 -13.03 34.17
C TRP A 34 -16.26 -14.43 33.91
N ASP A 35 -15.94 -15.01 32.74
CA ASP A 35 -16.47 -16.30 32.29
C ASP A 35 -15.52 -17.49 32.60
N VAL A 36 -14.40 -17.24 33.28
CA VAL A 36 -13.38 -18.27 33.57
C VAL A 36 -13.47 -18.72 35.02
N ASP A 37 -13.80 -19.99 35.19
CA ASP A 37 -13.95 -20.64 36.49
C ASP A 37 -12.68 -20.52 37.33
N GLN A 38 -12.81 -20.07 38.59
CA GLN A 38 -11.67 -19.69 39.45
C GLN A 38 -10.68 -20.83 39.67
N GLU A 39 -11.15 -22.09 39.66
CA GLU A 39 -10.33 -23.28 39.84
C GLU A 39 -9.45 -23.62 38.62
N THR A 40 -9.80 -23.13 37.42
CA THR A 40 -9.08 -23.40 36.16
C THR A 40 -8.30 -22.21 35.61
N GLN A 41 -8.33 -21.07 36.31
CA GLN A 41 -7.70 -19.83 35.84
C GLN A 41 -6.20 -20.01 35.58
N ASP A 42 -5.44 -20.60 36.50
CA ASP A 42 -3.97 -20.68 36.34
C ASP A 42 -3.51 -21.61 35.20
N GLN A 43 -4.36 -22.53 34.76
CA GLN A 43 -4.08 -23.44 33.64
C GLN A 43 -4.48 -22.84 32.29
N SER A 44 -5.42 -21.91 32.28
CA SER A 44 -5.94 -21.28 31.07
C SER A 44 -4.94 -20.32 30.42
N ARG A 45 -5.02 -20.17 29.09
CA ARG A 45 -4.19 -19.25 28.30
C ARG A 45 -5.09 -18.40 27.39
N PRO A 46 -4.70 -17.15 27.10
CA PRO A 46 -5.41 -16.35 26.11
C PRO A 46 -5.47 -17.07 24.78
N THR A 47 -6.65 -17.16 24.19
CA THR A 47 -6.84 -17.82 22.90
C THR A 47 -6.17 -16.99 21.80
N LEU A 48 -5.74 -17.63 20.71
CA LEU A 48 -5.19 -16.90 19.56
C LEU A 48 -6.21 -15.89 18.99
N GLY A 49 -7.51 -16.18 19.11
CA GLY A 49 -8.59 -15.28 18.74
C GLY A 49 -8.64 -14.02 19.61
N GLU A 50 -8.50 -14.15 20.93
CA GLU A 50 -8.40 -13.01 21.86
C GLU A 50 -7.15 -12.18 21.59
N VAL A 51 -5.99 -12.82 21.39
CA VAL A 51 -4.75 -12.10 21.07
C VAL A 51 -4.90 -11.32 19.76
N ALA A 52 -5.50 -11.94 18.73
CA ALA A 52 -5.77 -11.28 17.45
C ALA A 52 -6.77 -10.12 17.60
N SER A 53 -7.81 -10.29 18.43
CA SER A 53 -8.78 -9.24 18.77
C SER A 53 -8.10 -8.05 19.46
N ILE A 54 -7.27 -8.31 20.47
CA ILE A 54 -6.52 -7.27 21.20
C ILE A 54 -5.53 -6.58 20.27
N ALA A 55 -4.84 -7.32 19.40
CA ALA A 55 -3.94 -6.75 18.39
C ALA A 55 -4.71 -5.86 17.39
N ALA A 56 -5.86 -6.31 16.89
CA ALA A 56 -6.70 -5.52 16.00
C ALA A 56 -7.21 -4.24 16.69
N LEU A 57 -7.59 -4.32 17.97
CA LEU A 57 -7.97 -3.18 18.78
C LEU A 57 -6.79 -2.22 19.03
N ALA A 58 -5.57 -2.75 19.23
CA ALA A 58 -4.35 -1.97 19.37
C ALA A 58 -4.03 -1.18 18.09
N VAL A 59 -4.20 -1.79 16.92
CA VAL A 59 -4.04 -1.10 15.64
C VAL A 59 -5.12 -0.04 15.48
N ARG A 60 -6.39 -0.39 15.71
CA ARG A 60 -7.54 0.52 15.59
C ARG A 60 -7.42 1.74 16.50
N SER A 61 -7.05 1.54 17.76
CA SER A 61 -6.85 2.64 18.72
C SER A 61 -5.69 3.55 18.29
N ARG A 62 -4.58 3.01 17.77
CA ARG A 62 -3.47 3.83 17.24
C ARG A 62 -3.84 4.65 16.01
N LEU A 63 -4.85 4.22 15.26
CA LEU A 63 -5.37 4.89 14.05
C LEU A 63 -6.64 5.71 14.31
N ALA A 64 -7.11 5.72 15.58
CA ALA A 64 -8.35 6.35 15.98
C ALA A 64 -8.30 7.88 15.85
N THR A 65 -9.48 8.46 15.65
CA THR A 65 -9.67 9.89 15.36
C THR A 65 -10.19 10.67 16.55
N ALA A 66 -11.29 10.23 17.15
CA ALA A 66 -11.95 10.93 18.25
C ALA A 66 -11.35 10.53 19.60
N GLY A 67 -10.94 11.51 20.41
CA GLY A 67 -10.43 11.31 21.77
C GLY A 67 -8.98 10.81 21.88
N ALA A 68 -8.33 10.47 20.75
CA ALA A 68 -6.94 10.03 20.75
C ALA A 68 -5.96 11.23 20.87
N PRO A 69 -4.82 11.08 21.57
CA PRO A 69 -3.79 12.12 21.60
C PRO A 69 -3.34 12.55 20.20
N ARG A 70 -2.98 13.83 20.03
CA ARG A 70 -2.64 14.46 18.73
C ARG A 70 -1.73 13.62 17.83
N ARG A 71 -0.72 12.95 18.40
CA ARG A 71 0.22 12.09 17.65
C ARG A 71 -0.48 10.89 16.98
N TYR A 72 -1.42 10.25 17.65
CA TYR A 72 -2.18 9.11 17.10
C TYR A 72 -3.20 9.57 16.06
N ALA A 73 -3.87 10.70 16.28
CA ALA A 73 -4.76 11.30 15.28
C ALA A 73 -4.00 11.63 13.97
N LEU A 74 -2.81 12.21 14.08
CA LEU A 74 -1.94 12.50 12.93
C LEU A 74 -1.48 11.21 12.23
N LEU A 75 -1.05 10.20 12.98
CA LEU A 75 -0.65 8.91 12.42
C LEU A 75 -1.81 8.23 11.68
N GLY A 76 -3.01 8.19 12.29
CA GLY A 76 -4.21 7.66 11.66
C GLY A 76 -4.55 8.39 10.36
N SER A 77 -4.45 9.72 10.35
CA SER A 77 -4.69 10.51 9.13
C SER A 77 -3.64 10.27 8.05
N ALA A 78 -2.37 10.09 8.43
CA ALA A 78 -1.30 9.79 7.49
C ALA A 78 -1.46 8.40 6.86
N VAL A 79 -1.85 7.38 7.65
CA VAL A 79 -2.08 6.03 7.11
C VAL A 79 -3.29 6.01 6.16
N ARG A 80 -4.35 6.76 6.46
CA ARG A 80 -5.50 6.91 5.55
C ARG A 80 -5.09 7.59 4.23
N ASN A 81 -4.36 8.70 4.31
CA ASN A 81 -3.86 9.40 3.12
C ASN A 81 -2.91 8.51 2.31
N PHE A 82 -2.01 7.77 2.98
CA PHE A 82 -1.10 6.81 2.34
C PHE A 82 -1.89 5.75 1.58
N ALA A 83 -2.88 5.12 2.23
CA ALA A 83 -3.73 4.12 1.60
C ALA A 83 -4.47 4.69 0.38
N LEU A 84 -5.07 5.88 0.50
CA LEU A 84 -5.80 6.53 -0.58
C LEU A 84 -4.87 6.85 -1.78
N TYR A 85 -3.70 7.46 -1.54
CA TYR A 85 -2.77 7.82 -2.60
C TYR A 85 -2.14 6.59 -3.27
N ALA A 86 -1.80 5.57 -2.47
CA ALA A 86 -1.22 4.35 -3.00
C ALA A 86 -2.23 3.55 -3.86
N VAL A 87 -3.49 3.45 -3.41
CA VAL A 87 -4.56 2.81 -4.17
C VAL A 87 -4.85 3.56 -5.47
N LEU A 88 -4.89 4.90 -5.41
CA LEU A 88 -5.03 5.74 -6.61
C LEU A 88 -3.90 5.50 -7.62
N LEU A 89 -2.65 5.50 -7.13
CA LEU A 89 -1.48 5.30 -7.97
C LEU A 89 -1.48 3.90 -8.62
N GLN A 90 -1.78 2.85 -7.84
CA GLN A 90 -1.87 1.49 -8.39
C GLN A 90 -3.00 1.36 -9.41
N ALA A 91 -4.18 1.92 -9.11
CA ALA A 91 -5.31 1.91 -10.04
C ALA A 91 -4.95 2.58 -11.38
N ALA A 92 -4.32 3.75 -11.33
CA ALA A 92 -3.93 4.49 -12.52
C ALA A 92 -2.83 3.78 -13.32
N ALA A 93 -1.82 3.25 -12.63
CA ALA A 93 -0.72 2.52 -13.25
C ALA A 93 -1.21 1.26 -13.98
N ILE A 94 -2.03 0.43 -13.31
CA ILE A 94 -2.57 -0.80 -13.90
C ILE A 94 -3.46 -0.48 -15.11
N VAL A 95 -4.38 0.47 -15.01
CA VAL A 95 -5.25 0.80 -16.14
C VAL A 95 -4.44 1.32 -17.32
N SER A 96 -3.47 2.19 -17.07
CA SER A 96 -2.64 2.75 -18.14
C SER A 96 -1.81 1.67 -18.82
N ASP A 97 -1.19 0.80 -18.03
CA ASP A 97 -0.35 -0.27 -18.54
C ASP A 97 -1.15 -1.28 -19.36
N GLU A 98 -2.31 -1.72 -18.87
CA GLU A 98 -3.15 -2.68 -19.61
C GLU A 98 -3.74 -2.08 -20.88
N VAL A 99 -4.21 -0.83 -20.84
CA VAL A 99 -4.72 -0.13 -22.03
C VAL A 99 -3.61 0.02 -23.07
N LEU A 100 -2.40 0.42 -22.66
CA LEU A 100 -1.26 0.55 -23.56
C LEU A 100 -0.85 -0.80 -24.14
N ARG A 101 -0.81 -1.85 -23.32
CA ARG A 101 -0.45 -3.21 -23.74
C ARG A 101 -1.40 -3.76 -24.80
N VAL A 102 -2.71 -3.62 -24.57
CA VAL A 102 -3.75 -4.05 -25.54
C VAL A 102 -3.72 -3.19 -26.80
N THR A 103 -3.58 -1.86 -26.65
CA THR A 103 -3.52 -0.95 -27.82
C THR A 103 -2.30 -1.25 -28.68
N TRP A 104 -1.15 -1.52 -28.05
CA TRP A 104 0.08 -1.88 -28.75
C TRP A 104 -0.05 -3.20 -29.51
N SER A 105 -0.55 -4.26 -28.86
CA SER A 105 -0.70 -5.57 -29.50
C SER A 105 -1.72 -5.53 -30.65
N ALA A 106 -2.81 -4.78 -30.49
CA ALA A 106 -3.84 -4.64 -31.51
C ALA A 106 -3.39 -3.82 -32.74
N THR A 107 -2.53 -2.82 -32.56
CA THR A 107 -2.16 -1.89 -33.65
C THR A 107 -0.94 -2.32 -34.46
N ARG A 108 -0.10 -3.23 -33.96
CA ARG A 108 1.12 -3.70 -34.65
C ARG A 108 0.93 -4.92 -35.54
N GLY A 109 -0.30 -5.40 -35.68
CA GLY A 109 -0.68 -6.45 -36.62
C GLY A 109 -0.79 -7.85 -36.01
N PRO A 110 -1.12 -8.87 -36.83
CA PRO A 110 -1.56 -10.18 -36.36
C PRO A 110 -0.53 -10.91 -35.50
N ARG A 111 0.77 -10.72 -35.78
CA ARG A 111 1.86 -11.37 -35.04
C ARG A 111 1.94 -10.92 -33.59
N GLU A 112 1.86 -9.62 -33.33
CA GLU A 112 1.93 -9.08 -31.96
C GLU A 112 0.66 -9.43 -31.17
N TRP A 113 -0.49 -9.46 -31.85
CA TRP A 113 -1.73 -9.95 -31.27
C TRP A 113 -1.65 -11.43 -30.87
N ASP A 114 -1.04 -12.27 -31.72
CA ASP A 114 -0.81 -13.69 -31.41
C ASP A 114 0.15 -13.87 -30.23
N VAL A 115 1.24 -13.09 -30.16
CA VAL A 115 2.15 -13.07 -29.00
C VAL A 115 1.41 -12.68 -27.70
N PHE A 116 0.50 -11.71 -27.77
CA PHE A 116 -0.34 -11.35 -26.63
C PHE A 116 -1.25 -12.51 -26.20
N LEU A 117 -1.95 -13.15 -27.16
CA LEU A 117 -2.88 -14.25 -26.87
C LEU A 117 -2.18 -15.52 -26.36
N THR A 118 -1.01 -15.85 -26.91
CA THR A 118 -0.22 -17.02 -26.49
C THR A 118 0.24 -16.92 -25.03
N GLY A 119 0.41 -15.71 -24.50
CA GLY A 119 0.64 -15.48 -23.06
C GLY A 119 -0.48 -16.00 -22.16
N PHE A 120 -1.70 -16.16 -22.70
CA PHE A 120 -2.85 -16.72 -21.97
C PHE A 120 -3.11 -18.18 -22.32
N THR A 121 -2.89 -18.62 -23.56
CA THR A 121 -3.34 -19.94 -24.04
C THR A 121 -2.24 -20.98 -24.20
N GLY A 122 -0.96 -20.57 -24.22
CA GLY A 122 0.15 -21.42 -24.68
C GLY A 122 0.82 -22.31 -23.63
N SER A 123 0.49 -22.18 -22.34
CA SER A 123 1.36 -22.67 -21.24
C SER A 123 0.72 -23.72 -20.31
N GLY A 124 -0.43 -24.30 -20.69
CA GLY A 124 -1.16 -25.25 -19.86
C GLY A 124 -2.12 -24.61 -18.84
N PRO A 125 -2.98 -25.39 -18.16
CA PRO A 125 -4.15 -24.86 -17.45
C PRO A 125 -3.80 -23.95 -16.26
N LEU A 126 -2.80 -24.31 -15.45
CA LEU A 126 -2.43 -23.54 -14.26
C LEU A 126 -1.77 -22.20 -14.62
N PRO A 127 -0.75 -22.14 -15.50
CA PRO A 127 -0.18 -20.87 -15.96
C PRO A 127 -1.20 -19.98 -16.67
N THR A 128 -2.14 -20.56 -17.43
CA THR A 128 -3.26 -19.81 -18.03
C THR A 128 -4.12 -19.14 -16.96
N VAL A 129 -4.54 -19.86 -15.92
CA VAL A 129 -5.34 -19.29 -14.82
C VAL A 129 -4.59 -18.17 -14.11
N VAL A 130 -3.30 -18.37 -13.84
CA VAL A 130 -2.43 -17.35 -13.21
C VAL A 130 -2.29 -16.12 -14.09
N ALA A 131 -2.07 -16.28 -15.40
CA ALA A 131 -1.96 -15.18 -16.35
C ALA A 131 -3.25 -14.36 -16.43
N ILE A 132 -4.41 -15.04 -16.52
CA ILE A 132 -5.72 -14.39 -16.51
C ILE A 132 -5.95 -13.66 -15.18
N ALA A 133 -5.64 -14.30 -14.04
CA ALA A 133 -5.78 -13.68 -12.73
C ALA A 133 -4.87 -12.46 -12.56
N GLY A 134 -3.62 -12.55 -13.03
CA GLY A 134 -2.65 -11.45 -13.04
C GLY A 134 -3.05 -10.29 -13.95
N TRP A 135 -3.89 -10.53 -14.96
CA TRP A 135 -4.41 -9.50 -15.85
C TRP A 135 -5.70 -8.85 -15.31
N VAL A 136 -6.65 -9.66 -14.83
CA VAL A 136 -7.99 -9.19 -14.43
C VAL A 136 -8.01 -8.65 -13.00
N LEU A 137 -7.42 -9.35 -12.04
CA LEU A 137 -7.57 -8.98 -10.63
C LEU A 137 -6.97 -7.61 -10.29
N PRO A 138 -5.80 -7.20 -10.84
CA PRO A 138 -5.28 -5.87 -10.55
C PRO A 138 -6.20 -4.71 -11.00
N LEU A 139 -7.10 -4.93 -11.97
CA LEU A 139 -8.10 -3.91 -12.33
C LEU A 139 -9.02 -3.57 -11.15
N LEU A 140 -9.17 -4.46 -10.16
CA LEU A 140 -9.93 -4.20 -8.93
C LEU A 140 -9.32 -3.10 -8.06
N TRP A 141 -8.07 -2.67 -8.29
CA TRP A 141 -7.55 -1.45 -7.66
C TRP A 141 -8.42 -0.22 -7.98
N THR A 142 -8.95 -0.13 -9.20
CA THR A 142 -9.87 0.94 -9.61
C THR A 142 -11.19 0.89 -8.85
N VAL A 143 -11.78 -0.31 -8.74
CA VAL A 143 -12.99 -0.56 -7.96
C VAL A 143 -12.74 -0.22 -6.49
N GLY A 144 -11.59 -0.61 -5.96
CA GLY A 144 -11.14 -0.29 -4.60
C GLY A 144 -11.06 1.22 -4.36
N PHE A 145 -10.43 1.96 -5.28
CA PHE A 145 -10.34 3.42 -5.22
C PHE A 145 -11.72 4.09 -5.19
N PHE A 146 -12.57 3.80 -6.16
CA PHE A 146 -13.90 4.42 -6.25
C PHE A 146 -14.80 3.97 -5.09
N ALA A 147 -14.74 2.72 -4.66
CA ALA A 147 -15.46 2.25 -3.49
C ALA A 147 -15.02 3.01 -2.23
N LEU A 148 -13.72 3.31 -2.09
CA LEU A 148 -13.20 4.06 -0.95
C LEU A 148 -13.73 5.51 -0.91
N VAL A 149 -13.74 6.19 -2.06
CA VAL A 149 -14.23 7.58 -2.17
C VAL A 149 -15.75 7.68 -2.00
N HIS A 150 -16.50 6.64 -2.38
CA HIS A 150 -17.95 6.54 -2.15
C HIS A 150 -18.33 5.89 -0.81
N ASP A 151 -17.39 5.80 0.13
CA ASP A 151 -17.57 5.25 1.48
C ASP A 151 -18.06 3.78 1.53
N ARG A 152 -17.88 3.02 0.45
CA ARG A 152 -18.18 1.57 0.35
C ARG A 152 -17.01 0.73 0.88
N ARG A 153 -16.70 0.89 2.17
CA ARG A 153 -15.49 0.31 2.81
C ARG A 153 -15.33 -1.19 2.67
N ARG A 154 -16.41 -1.97 2.78
CA ARG A 154 -16.35 -3.44 2.64
C ARG A 154 -15.94 -3.86 1.22
N LEU A 155 -16.55 -3.22 0.21
CA LEU A 155 -16.20 -3.44 -1.19
C LEU A 155 -14.76 -2.99 -1.46
N ALA A 156 -14.37 -1.83 -0.93
CA ALA A 156 -13.00 -1.33 -1.07
C ALA A 156 -11.98 -2.34 -0.54
N ARG A 157 -12.17 -2.88 0.67
CA ARG A 157 -11.27 -3.89 1.27
C ARG A 157 -11.21 -5.18 0.46
N ALA A 158 -12.36 -5.72 0.06
CA ALA A 158 -12.39 -6.94 -0.74
C ALA A 158 -11.68 -6.72 -2.09
N ALA A 159 -11.98 -5.61 -2.76
CA ALA A 159 -11.38 -5.27 -4.06
C ALA A 159 -9.85 -5.13 -3.98
N VAL A 160 -9.32 -4.37 -3.00
CA VAL A 160 -7.85 -4.18 -2.88
C VAL A 160 -7.12 -5.44 -2.45
N LEU A 161 -7.73 -6.29 -1.61
CA LEU A 161 -7.15 -7.57 -1.23
C LEU A 161 -7.09 -8.52 -2.43
N LEU A 162 -8.19 -8.63 -3.19
CA LEU A 162 -8.23 -9.43 -4.41
C LEU A 162 -7.25 -8.90 -5.47
N ALA A 163 -7.14 -7.57 -5.61
CA ALA A 163 -6.21 -6.94 -6.54
C ALA A 163 -4.74 -7.20 -6.20
N ALA A 164 -4.41 -7.35 -4.91
CA ALA A 164 -3.05 -7.64 -4.45
C ALA A 164 -2.68 -9.13 -4.57
N LEU A 165 -3.65 -10.05 -4.66
CA LEU A 165 -3.39 -11.49 -4.66
C LEU A 165 -2.37 -11.95 -5.73
N PRO A 166 -2.45 -11.52 -7.01
CA PRO A 166 -1.50 -11.97 -8.02
C PRO A 166 -0.04 -11.64 -7.70
N SER A 167 0.23 -10.60 -6.90
CA SER A 167 1.59 -10.23 -6.50
C SER A 167 2.27 -11.27 -5.60
N LEU A 168 1.52 -12.23 -5.04
CA LEU A 168 2.07 -13.35 -4.27
C LEU A 168 2.53 -14.51 -5.15
N TRP A 169 2.04 -14.61 -6.38
CA TRP A 169 2.37 -15.74 -7.26
C TRP A 169 3.88 -15.94 -7.43
N PRO A 170 4.70 -14.91 -7.72
CA PRO A 170 6.13 -15.09 -7.91
C PRO A 170 6.87 -15.53 -6.63
N LEU A 171 6.27 -15.38 -5.44
CA LEU A 171 6.82 -15.90 -4.18
C LEU A 171 6.46 -17.38 -3.96
N ILE A 172 5.37 -17.84 -4.57
CA ILE A 172 4.81 -19.20 -4.40
C ILE A 172 5.27 -20.13 -5.52
N GLU A 173 5.41 -19.62 -6.74
CA GLU A 173 5.86 -20.35 -7.94
C GLU A 173 7.08 -21.27 -7.70
N PRO A 174 8.16 -20.85 -7.00
CA PRO A 174 9.32 -21.70 -6.73
C PRO A 174 9.05 -22.87 -5.77
N LEU A 175 7.92 -22.83 -5.05
CA LEU A 175 7.48 -23.93 -4.18
C LEU A 175 6.68 -24.98 -4.96
N VAL A 176 6.17 -24.60 -6.14
CA VAL A 176 5.30 -25.44 -6.98
C VAL A 176 6.03 -25.89 -8.25
N THR A 177 7.09 -25.18 -8.63
CA THR A 177 7.92 -25.45 -9.81
C THR A 177 9.37 -25.65 -9.38
N GLU A 178 10.17 -26.39 -10.15
CA GLU A 178 11.61 -26.58 -9.90
C GLU A 178 12.45 -25.32 -10.23
N TRP A 179 11.80 -24.20 -10.55
CA TRP A 179 12.46 -22.98 -11.00
C TRP A 179 12.85 -22.11 -9.81
N PRO A 180 14.12 -21.66 -9.72
CA PRO A 180 14.57 -20.82 -8.61
C PRO A 180 13.93 -19.42 -8.68
N LEU A 181 13.79 -18.78 -7.50
CA LEU A 181 13.38 -17.38 -7.39
C LEU A 181 14.31 -16.47 -8.18
N SER A 182 13.81 -15.98 -9.30
CA SER A 182 14.48 -14.95 -10.08
C SER A 182 14.28 -13.60 -9.37
N ALA A 183 15.38 -12.96 -8.95
CA ALA A 183 15.38 -11.62 -8.34
C ALA A 183 14.51 -11.47 -7.06
N PRO A 184 14.86 -12.14 -5.95
CA PRO A 184 14.04 -12.17 -4.72
C PRO A 184 13.77 -10.77 -4.14
N TYR A 185 14.73 -9.84 -4.24
CA TYR A 185 14.56 -8.47 -3.77
C TYR A 185 13.51 -7.69 -4.55
N PHE A 186 13.45 -7.89 -5.87
CA PHE A 186 12.45 -7.22 -6.72
C PHE A 186 11.06 -7.78 -6.44
N VAL A 187 10.92 -9.11 -6.40
CA VAL A 187 9.65 -9.78 -6.11
C VAL A 187 9.10 -9.35 -4.74
N THR A 188 9.94 -9.36 -3.71
CA THR A 188 9.53 -8.93 -2.36
C THR A 188 9.16 -7.45 -2.30
N ALA A 189 9.92 -6.55 -2.94
CA ALA A 189 9.58 -5.14 -2.99
C ALA A 189 8.24 -4.89 -3.71
N ASN A 190 7.97 -5.61 -4.79
CA ASN A 190 6.73 -5.48 -5.55
C ASN A 190 5.52 -6.02 -4.76
N ALA A 191 5.68 -7.15 -4.08
CA ALA A 191 4.68 -7.68 -3.16
C ALA A 191 4.38 -6.70 -2.02
N LEU A 192 5.41 -6.06 -1.43
CA LEU A 192 5.21 -5.01 -0.42
C LEU A 192 4.48 -3.79 -0.99
N PHE A 193 4.78 -3.39 -2.23
CA PHE A 193 4.09 -2.29 -2.91
C PHE A 193 2.60 -2.57 -3.11
N ALA A 194 2.21 -3.82 -3.39
CA ALA A 194 0.81 -4.22 -3.49
C ALA A 194 0.13 -4.37 -2.11
N TRP A 195 0.76 -5.09 -1.17
CA TRP A 195 0.11 -5.49 0.08
C TRP A 195 0.07 -4.41 1.15
N LEU A 196 1.09 -3.56 1.28
CA LEU A 196 1.08 -2.51 2.31
C LEU A 196 -0.10 -1.54 2.15
N PRO A 197 -0.44 -1.07 0.93
CA PRO A 197 -1.65 -0.29 0.69
C PRO A 197 -2.94 -1.05 1.02
N ALA A 198 -3.06 -2.32 0.60
CA ALA A 198 -4.25 -3.13 0.88
C ALA A 198 -4.48 -3.30 2.40
N LEU A 199 -3.42 -3.62 3.13
CA LEU A 199 -3.46 -3.74 4.59
C LEU A 199 -3.74 -2.40 5.26
N ALA A 200 -3.17 -1.30 4.75
CA ALA A 200 -3.46 0.04 5.23
C ALA A 200 -4.93 0.42 5.04
N VAL A 201 -5.57 0.05 3.91
CA VAL A 201 -7.02 0.23 3.71
C VAL A 201 -7.81 -0.55 4.77
N CYS A 202 -7.46 -1.81 4.99
CA CYS A 202 -8.13 -2.66 5.98
C CYS A 202 -8.01 -2.11 7.41
N ALA A 203 -6.83 -1.61 7.78
CA ALA A 203 -6.55 -1.08 9.11
C ALA A 203 -7.14 0.33 9.35
N ALA A 204 -6.99 1.23 8.37
CA ALA A 204 -7.24 2.66 8.57
C ALA A 204 -8.66 3.11 8.23
N TYR A 205 -9.38 2.37 7.37
CA TYR A 205 -10.77 2.64 7.00
C TYR A 205 -11.75 1.68 7.69
N HIS A 206 -11.66 1.60 9.02
CA HIS A 206 -12.62 0.88 9.87
C HIS A 206 -13.97 1.62 9.99
N ARG A 207 -15.01 1.03 10.61
CA ARG A 207 -16.37 1.63 10.70
C ARG A 207 -16.39 3.05 11.29
N ASP A 208 -15.50 3.37 12.23
CA ASP A 208 -15.51 4.67 12.92
C ASP A 208 -14.55 5.69 12.28
N ALA A 209 -13.97 5.36 11.13
CA ALA A 209 -13.06 6.25 10.44
C ALA A 209 -13.86 7.32 9.68
N PRO A 210 -13.30 8.53 9.50
CA PRO A 210 -13.86 9.49 8.57
C PRO A 210 -13.85 8.93 7.14
N PRO A 211 -14.78 9.37 6.28
CA PRO A 211 -14.80 8.99 4.87
C PRO A 211 -13.51 9.45 4.17
N ALA A 212 -13.15 8.78 3.07
CA ALA A 212 -11.99 9.17 2.28
C ALA A 212 -12.30 10.45 1.50
N VAL A 213 -11.46 11.47 1.64
CA VAL A 213 -11.59 12.73 0.93
C VAL A 213 -10.24 13.07 0.32
N LEU A 214 -10.23 13.40 -0.97
CA LEU A 214 -9.05 13.92 -1.63
C LEU A 214 -8.86 15.40 -1.26
N PRO A 215 -7.63 15.85 -1.02
CA PRO A 215 -7.37 17.23 -0.61
C PRO A 215 -7.67 18.24 -1.72
N VAL A 216 -7.61 17.83 -2.99
CA VAL A 216 -7.78 18.71 -4.14
C VAL A 216 -8.48 17.97 -5.28
N GLY A 217 -9.44 18.64 -5.91
CA GLY A 217 -10.09 18.18 -7.14
C GLY A 217 -11.15 17.10 -6.93
N THR A 218 -11.80 16.72 -8.03
CA THR A 218 -12.72 15.59 -8.04
C THR A 218 -11.92 14.29 -8.19
N PRO A 219 -12.37 13.17 -7.58
CA PRO A 219 -11.67 11.89 -7.65
C PRO A 219 -11.46 11.40 -9.08
N GLY A 220 -12.42 11.65 -9.97
CA GLY A 220 -12.30 11.31 -11.39
C GLY A 220 -11.19 12.09 -12.10
N LEU A 221 -11.02 13.39 -11.81
CA LEU A 221 -9.94 14.19 -12.38
C LEU A 221 -8.56 13.78 -11.85
N ALA A 222 -8.46 13.48 -10.55
CA ALA A 222 -7.21 12.99 -9.97
C ALA A 222 -6.80 11.65 -10.60
N PHE A 223 -7.75 10.72 -10.74
CA PHE A 223 -7.55 9.45 -11.43
C PHE A 223 -7.14 9.64 -12.89
N LEU A 224 -7.88 10.45 -13.64
CA LEU A 224 -7.56 10.75 -15.04
C LEU A 224 -6.17 11.36 -15.19
N ALA A 225 -5.81 12.35 -14.36
CA ALA A 225 -4.50 12.97 -14.40
C ALA A 225 -3.38 11.96 -14.12
N CYS A 226 -3.56 11.09 -13.12
CA CYS A 226 -2.62 10.00 -12.86
C CYS A 226 -2.49 9.08 -14.08
N CYS A 227 -3.60 8.64 -14.69
CA CYS A 227 -3.58 7.78 -15.88
C CYS A 227 -2.86 8.44 -17.06
N VAL A 228 -3.09 9.73 -17.31
CA VAL A 228 -2.42 10.47 -18.40
C VAL A 228 -0.93 10.57 -18.13
N ILE A 229 -0.51 10.83 -16.89
CA ILE A 229 0.91 10.91 -16.54
C ILE A 229 1.58 9.55 -16.65
N THR A 230 0.97 8.49 -16.10
CA THR A 230 1.52 7.13 -16.18
C THR A 230 1.57 6.66 -17.62
N GLY A 231 0.47 6.75 -18.36
CA GLY A 231 0.41 6.34 -19.76
C GLY A 231 1.34 7.17 -20.66
N GLY A 232 1.38 8.49 -20.48
CA GLY A 232 2.28 9.37 -21.21
C GLY A 232 3.75 9.07 -20.95
N SER A 233 4.12 8.75 -19.70
CA SER A 233 5.51 8.38 -19.37
C SER A 233 5.98 7.10 -20.05
N VAL A 234 5.08 6.14 -20.24
CA VAL A 234 5.35 4.89 -20.97
C VAL A 234 5.36 5.16 -22.48
N ALA A 235 4.40 5.93 -23.00
CA ALA A 235 4.31 6.21 -24.43
C ALA A 235 5.48 7.04 -24.98
N LEU A 236 6.01 7.97 -24.18
CA LEU A 236 7.16 8.81 -24.57
C LEU A 236 8.48 8.04 -24.55
N LEU A 237 8.61 7.05 -23.67
CA LEU A 237 9.83 6.26 -23.49
C LEU A 237 9.47 4.77 -23.40
N PRO A 238 8.91 4.18 -24.48
CA PRO A 238 8.35 2.83 -24.44
C PRO A 238 9.40 1.77 -24.15
N THR A 239 10.65 2.06 -24.51
CA THR A 239 11.76 1.16 -24.26
C THR A 239 12.27 1.24 -22.82
N MET A 240 12.00 2.34 -22.09
CA MET A 240 12.44 2.59 -20.70
C MET A 240 11.40 2.17 -19.66
N ALA A 241 10.20 1.83 -20.12
CA ALA A 241 9.07 1.54 -19.25
C ALA A 241 9.27 0.18 -18.56
N ASP A 242 9.55 0.23 -17.27
CA ASP A 242 9.35 -0.89 -16.36
C ASP A 242 8.15 -0.65 -15.45
N ILE A 243 7.79 -1.67 -14.67
CA ILE A 243 6.66 -1.63 -13.72
C ILE A 243 6.80 -0.48 -12.70
N ALA A 244 8.02 -0.02 -12.41
CA ALA A 244 8.28 1.05 -11.45
C ALA A 244 8.30 2.46 -12.08
N TRP A 245 8.57 2.56 -13.39
CA TRP A 245 8.84 3.81 -14.09
C TRP A 245 7.66 4.76 -14.07
N ALA A 246 6.49 4.27 -14.48
CA ALA A 246 5.28 5.07 -14.57
C ALA A 246 4.76 5.47 -13.17
N PRO A 247 4.65 4.56 -12.18
CA PRO A 247 4.28 4.95 -10.82
C PRO A 247 5.24 5.96 -10.20
N ALA A 248 6.56 5.80 -10.39
CA ALA A 248 7.55 6.72 -9.85
C ALA A 248 7.46 8.11 -10.48
N THR A 249 7.29 8.20 -11.80
CA THR A 249 7.14 9.49 -12.50
C THR A 249 5.88 10.22 -12.02
N CYS A 250 4.75 9.49 -11.93
CA CYS A 250 3.50 10.05 -11.43
C CYS A 250 3.64 10.53 -9.98
N PHE A 251 4.29 9.75 -9.11
CA PHE A 251 4.56 10.16 -7.73
C PHE A 251 5.44 11.41 -7.65
N VAL A 252 6.53 11.48 -8.42
CA VAL A 252 7.45 12.62 -8.44
C VAL A 252 6.70 13.90 -8.79
N LEU A 253 5.90 13.89 -9.86
CA LEU A 253 5.13 15.05 -10.29
C LEU A 253 4.05 15.44 -9.26
N ALA A 254 3.33 14.46 -8.71
CA ALA A 254 2.31 14.70 -7.69
C ALA A 254 2.91 15.28 -6.39
N ALA A 255 4.02 14.73 -5.92
CA ALA A 255 4.71 15.18 -4.71
C ALA A 255 5.31 16.58 -4.88
N LEU A 256 5.92 16.88 -6.04
CA LEU A 256 6.40 18.22 -6.39
C LEU A 256 5.24 19.22 -6.44
N GLY A 257 4.16 18.89 -7.16
CA GLY A 257 2.97 19.72 -7.25
C GLY A 257 2.38 20.01 -5.86
N TRP A 258 2.32 19.00 -5.00
CA TRP A 258 1.86 19.14 -3.62
C TRP A 258 2.76 20.07 -2.79
N LEU A 259 4.08 19.90 -2.86
CA LEU A 259 5.03 20.78 -2.18
C LEU A 259 4.91 22.24 -2.66
N LEU A 260 4.79 22.46 -3.96
CA LEU A 260 4.61 23.78 -4.55
C LEU A 260 3.29 24.43 -4.10
N LEU A 261 2.18 23.70 -4.15
CA LEU A 261 0.89 24.19 -3.67
C LEU A 261 0.92 24.51 -2.18
N ARG A 262 1.60 23.68 -1.38
CA ARG A 262 1.79 23.90 0.05
C ARG A 262 2.61 25.17 0.34
N THR A 263 3.66 25.46 -0.42
CA THR A 263 4.40 26.73 -0.22
C THR A 263 3.54 27.96 -0.49
N ARG A 264 2.51 27.83 -1.34
CA ARG A 264 1.57 28.91 -1.67
C ARG A 264 0.41 29.04 -0.66
N ARG A 265 0.05 27.95 0.03
CA ARG A 265 -1.05 27.92 1.00
C ARG A 265 -0.51 27.60 2.39
N ALA A 266 -0.49 28.60 3.27
CA ALA A 266 -0.08 28.46 4.67
C ALA A 266 -1.14 27.68 5.48
N GLU A 267 -1.38 26.41 5.14
CA GLU A 267 -2.35 25.58 5.83
C GLU A 267 -1.72 24.86 7.02
N SER A 268 -2.16 25.25 8.22
CA SER A 268 -1.89 24.58 9.49
C SER A 268 -2.63 23.24 9.55
N GLY A 269 -2.01 22.18 9.04
CA GLY A 269 -2.59 20.82 9.04
C GLY A 269 -1.93 19.81 8.11
N ALA A 270 -1.01 20.26 7.24
CA ALA A 270 -0.43 19.47 6.15
C ALA A 270 0.57 18.35 6.55
N GLY A 271 0.83 18.12 7.84
CA GLY A 271 1.83 17.14 8.31
C GLY A 271 1.48 15.69 8.01
N SER A 272 0.19 15.35 8.01
CA SER A 272 -0.26 13.99 7.69
C SER A 272 -0.11 13.66 6.20
N GLY A 273 -0.31 14.63 5.31
CA GLY A 273 -0.09 14.49 3.87
C GLY A 273 1.39 14.30 3.54
N ALA A 274 2.27 15.08 4.17
CA ALA A 274 3.72 14.92 4.02
C ALA A 274 4.20 13.53 4.45
N LEU A 275 3.74 13.04 5.61
CA LEU A 275 4.11 11.72 6.09
C LEU A 275 3.59 10.60 5.18
N ALA A 276 2.35 10.73 4.69
CA ALA A 276 1.75 9.78 3.76
C ALA A 276 2.54 9.69 2.44
N LEU A 277 2.88 10.83 1.85
CA LEU A 277 3.67 10.90 0.61
C LEU A 277 5.11 10.42 0.86
N ALA A 278 5.73 10.71 2.01
CA ALA A 278 7.05 10.19 2.34
C ALA A 278 7.05 8.66 2.43
N SER A 279 6.05 8.07 3.09
CA SER A 279 5.89 6.60 3.18
C SER A 279 5.66 5.95 1.82
N LEU A 280 4.82 6.55 0.98
CA LEU A 280 4.59 6.08 -0.39
C LEU A 280 5.87 6.20 -1.24
N GLY A 281 6.56 7.32 -1.14
CA GLY A 281 7.83 7.55 -1.84
C GLY A 281 8.92 6.57 -1.41
N LEU A 282 9.00 6.22 -0.12
CA LEU A 282 9.93 5.20 0.37
C LEU A 282 9.64 3.82 -0.23
N LEU A 283 8.35 3.47 -0.35
CA LEU A 283 7.93 2.21 -0.93
C LEU A 283 8.26 2.14 -2.43
N ILE A 284 7.99 3.21 -3.17
CA ILE A 284 8.35 3.32 -4.60
C ILE A 284 9.87 3.31 -4.77
N LEU A 285 10.61 3.99 -3.90
CA LEU A 285 12.06 3.98 -3.90
C LEU A 285 12.60 2.56 -3.69
N ALA A 286 12.02 1.79 -2.77
CA ALA A 286 12.40 0.39 -2.54
C ALA A 286 12.22 -0.47 -3.81
N VAL A 287 11.08 -0.34 -4.49
CA VAL A 287 10.84 -1.03 -5.77
C VAL A 287 11.85 -0.59 -6.82
N ARG A 288 12.07 0.72 -6.98
CA ARG A 288 13.03 1.28 -7.95
C ARG A 288 14.47 0.83 -7.68
N THR A 289 14.90 0.77 -6.41
CA THR A 289 16.22 0.26 -6.04
C THR A 289 16.36 -1.22 -6.33
N ALA A 290 15.31 -2.01 -6.09
CA ALA A 290 15.32 -3.44 -6.42
C ALA A 290 15.39 -3.67 -7.94
N SER A 291 14.67 -2.87 -8.74
CA SER A 291 14.80 -2.88 -10.20
C SER A 291 16.21 -2.50 -10.66
N LEU A 292 16.81 -1.46 -10.06
CA LEU A 292 18.17 -1.03 -10.40
C LEU A 292 19.21 -2.13 -10.12
N VAL A 293 19.10 -2.84 -8.99
CA VAL A 293 20.00 -3.95 -8.66
C VAL A 293 19.90 -5.06 -9.72
N LEU A 294 18.68 -5.38 -10.17
CA LEU A 294 18.48 -6.34 -11.25
C LEU A 294 19.14 -5.87 -12.57
N TRP A 295 19.04 -4.58 -12.87
CA TRP A 295 19.54 -3.99 -14.11
C TRP A 295 21.06 -3.89 -14.19
N LEU A 296 21.74 -3.69 -13.07
CA LEU A 296 23.20 -3.62 -13.03
C LEU A 296 23.88 -4.92 -13.49
N GLY A 297 23.19 -6.05 -13.44
CA GLY A 297 23.67 -7.33 -13.95
C GLY A 297 23.42 -7.56 -15.45
N LEU A 298 22.73 -6.66 -16.13
CA LEU A 298 22.31 -6.81 -17.53
C LEU A 298 23.04 -5.82 -18.45
N PRO A 299 23.40 -6.20 -19.69
CA PRO A 299 24.01 -5.30 -20.66
C PRO A 299 22.96 -4.33 -21.25
N LEU A 300 22.54 -3.35 -20.44
CA LEU A 300 21.58 -2.33 -20.84
C LEU A 300 22.28 -1.08 -21.40
N PRO A 301 21.68 -0.38 -22.38
CA PRO A 301 22.21 0.90 -22.85
C PRO A 301 22.32 1.92 -21.71
N SER A 302 23.37 2.75 -21.73
CA SER A 302 23.69 3.70 -20.65
C SER A 302 22.57 4.67 -20.33
N VAL A 303 21.76 5.04 -21.33
CA VAL A 303 20.61 5.93 -21.17
C VAL A 303 19.58 5.37 -20.18
N TYR A 304 19.37 4.04 -20.13
CA TYR A 304 18.45 3.39 -19.18
C TYR A 304 18.92 3.53 -17.75
N LEU A 305 20.21 3.26 -17.53
CA LEU A 305 20.82 3.36 -16.21
C LEU A 305 20.80 4.81 -15.73
N VAL A 306 21.15 5.78 -16.59
CA VAL A 306 21.11 7.21 -16.25
C VAL A 306 19.69 7.66 -15.89
N GLY A 307 18.68 7.28 -16.70
CA GLY A 307 17.29 7.63 -16.42
C GLY A 307 16.78 7.06 -15.10
N ALA A 308 17.05 5.78 -14.83
CA ALA A 308 16.64 5.12 -13.61
C ALA A 308 17.38 5.65 -12.37
N LEU A 309 18.68 5.96 -12.48
CA LEU A 309 19.46 6.59 -11.42
C LEU A 309 18.97 8.01 -11.13
N ALA A 310 18.69 8.80 -12.16
CA ALA A 310 18.13 10.14 -12.01
C ALA A 310 16.75 10.09 -11.32
N GLN A 311 15.88 9.15 -11.71
CA GLN A 311 14.58 8.95 -11.08
C GLN A 311 14.72 8.51 -9.62
N ALA A 312 15.64 7.59 -9.31
CA ALA A 312 15.93 7.18 -7.93
C ALA A 312 16.45 8.36 -7.09
N GLY A 313 17.37 9.17 -7.63
CA GLY A 313 17.87 10.37 -6.97
C GLY A 313 16.76 11.39 -6.68
N ALA A 314 15.87 11.64 -7.65
CA ALA A 314 14.71 12.51 -7.46
C ALA A 314 13.76 11.99 -6.38
N LEU A 315 13.47 10.68 -6.38
CA LEU A 315 12.67 10.03 -5.33
C LEU A 315 13.31 10.19 -3.95
N THR A 316 14.62 9.95 -3.82
CA THR A 316 15.34 10.12 -2.56
C THR A 316 15.24 11.55 -2.05
N LEU A 317 15.50 12.54 -2.91
CA LEU A 317 15.40 13.96 -2.53
C LEU A 317 13.99 14.33 -2.08
N LEU A 318 12.95 13.87 -2.78
CA LEU A 318 11.56 14.14 -2.42
C LEU A 318 11.16 13.46 -1.11
N VAL A 319 11.53 12.19 -0.90
CA VAL A 319 11.27 11.48 0.36
C VAL A 319 11.92 12.21 1.53
N VAL A 320 13.18 12.64 1.38
CA VAL A 320 13.89 13.42 2.40
C VAL A 320 13.19 14.75 2.67
N ALA A 321 12.82 15.51 1.62
CA ALA A 321 12.13 16.78 1.76
C ALA A 321 10.78 16.62 2.48
N LEU A 322 9.98 15.63 2.09
CA LEU A 322 8.70 15.32 2.71
C LEU A 322 8.86 14.85 4.17
N ALA A 323 9.89 14.05 4.47
CA ALA A 323 10.19 13.62 5.84
C ALA A 323 10.60 14.80 6.73
N VAL A 324 11.41 15.74 6.23
CA VAL A 324 11.77 16.96 6.95
C VAL A 324 10.53 17.81 7.23
N VAL A 325 9.66 17.96 6.23
CA VAL A 325 8.39 18.69 6.36
C VAL A 325 7.48 18.02 7.39
N ALA A 326 7.30 16.70 7.31
CA ALA A 326 6.50 15.93 8.26
C ALA A 326 7.05 16.06 9.70
N ARG A 327 8.38 16.00 9.87
CA ARG A 327 9.04 16.16 11.17
C ARG A 327 8.79 17.54 11.77
N ARG A 328 8.85 18.60 10.96
CA ARG A 328 8.55 19.97 11.41
C ARG A 328 7.11 20.12 11.88
N ASP A 329 6.16 19.47 11.20
CA ASP A 329 4.75 19.51 11.57
C ASP A 329 4.42 18.66 12.82
N LEU A 330 5.24 17.64 13.11
CA LEU A 330 5.10 16.74 14.26
C LEU A 330 5.82 17.23 15.53
N ALA A 331 6.77 18.16 15.39
CA ALA A 331 7.48 18.72 16.54
C ALA A 331 6.47 19.45 17.46
N PRO A 332 6.48 19.19 18.78
CA PRO A 332 5.67 19.95 19.72
C PRO A 332 6.08 21.42 19.61
N ARG A 333 5.09 22.29 19.36
CA ARG A 333 5.24 23.73 19.55
C ARG A 333 5.13 24.05 21.03
#